data_AF-A0A162JW95-F1
#
_entry.id   AF-A0A162JW95-F1
#
_cell.length_a   1.000
_cell.length_b   1.000
_cell.length_c   1.000
_cell.angle_alpha   90.00
_cell.angle_beta   90.00
_cell.angle_gamma   90.00
#
_symmetry.space_group_name_H-M   'P 1'
#
loop_
_entity.id
_entity.type
_entity.pdbx_description
1 polymer ?
#
loop_
_entity_poly.entity_id
_entity_poly.type
_entity_poly.pdbx_seq_one_letter_code
_entity_poly.pdbx_strand_id
1 'polypeptide(L)'
;MTTALRRILGLVIAAYGAYAAFLLVEVLDFLALLRAPPQGMHATYDIVDVAFFMVEFIVCGLLALVFLTLRLAGRPGWPLAAACAALTLGRACLGWYLYLHIGPAEQITPFIYKDANAFSGMARMIFVPGQVVLGVIATVIGARRPRSAGDQRL
;
A
#
# COMPACT_ATOMS: atom_id res chain seq x y z
N MET A 1 -13.54 -2.85 -19.95
CA MET A 1 -13.49 -2.27 -18.59
C MET A 1 -14.32 -1.01 -18.52
N THR A 2 -15.12 -0.80 -17.46
CA THR A 2 -15.92 0.43 -17.31
C THR A 2 -15.03 1.64 -16.99
N THR A 3 -15.47 2.85 -17.33
CA THR A 3 -14.74 4.10 -17.03
C THR A 3 -14.51 4.26 -15.52
N ALA A 4 -15.50 3.89 -14.70
CA ALA A 4 -15.39 3.90 -13.25
C ALA A 4 -14.29 2.94 -12.75
N LEU A 5 -14.25 1.70 -13.27
CA LEU A 5 -13.22 0.73 -12.90
C LEU A 5 -11.82 1.19 -13.31
N ARG A 6 -11.70 1.80 -14.50
CA ARG A 6 -10.42 2.35 -14.96
C ARG A 6 -9.92 3.50 -14.07
N ARG A 7 -10.84 4.35 -13.58
CA ARG A 7 -10.52 5.47 -12.68
C ARG A 7 -10.11 4.98 -11.29
N ILE A 8 -10.87 4.07 -10.68
CA ILE A 8 -10.54 3.54 -9.36
C ILE A 8 -9.22 2.77 -9.38
N LEU A 9 -8.96 1.96 -10.43
CA LEU A 9 -7.65 1.31 -10.58
C LEU A 9 -6.52 2.33 -10.71
N GLY A 10 -6.75 3.46 -11.38
CA GLY A 10 -5.80 4.57 -11.42
C GLY A 10 -5.49 5.12 -10.03
N LEU A 11 -6.50 5.30 -9.18
CA LEU A 11 -6.33 5.74 -7.79
C LEU A 11 -5.61 4.69 -6.94
N VAL A 12 -5.93 3.40 -7.12
CA VAL A 12 -5.24 2.29 -6.45
C VAL A 12 -3.75 2.32 -6.82
N ILE A 13 -3.41 2.39 -8.11
CA ILE A 13 -2.02 2.46 -8.59
C ILE A 13 -1.32 3.69 -7.98
N ALA A 14 -1.97 4.85 -7.96
CA ALA A 14 -1.41 6.06 -7.38
C ALA A 14 -1.18 5.93 -5.87
N ALA A 15 -2.11 5.33 -5.13
CA ALA A 15 -1.99 5.13 -3.69
C ALA A 15 -0.86 4.16 -3.31
N TYR A 16 -0.68 3.08 -4.07
CA TYR A 16 0.45 2.17 -3.87
C TYR A 16 1.78 2.78 -4.31
N GLY A 17 1.81 3.45 -5.47
CA GLY A 17 3.01 4.08 -6.02
C GLY A 17 3.51 5.25 -5.18
N ALA A 18 2.61 6.14 -4.73
CA ALA A 18 2.96 7.27 -3.87
C ALA A 18 3.50 6.80 -2.52
N TYR A 19 2.88 5.76 -1.94
CA TYR A 19 3.36 5.19 -0.69
C TYR A 19 4.70 4.45 -0.86
N ALA A 20 4.92 3.75 -1.98
CA ALA A 20 6.22 3.17 -2.29
C ALA A 20 7.30 4.26 -2.45
N ALA A 21 7.01 5.37 -3.13
CA ALA A 21 7.94 6.49 -3.24
C ALA A 21 8.25 7.10 -1.86
N PHE A 22 7.25 7.25 -1.00
CA PHE A 22 7.44 7.69 0.39
C PHE A 22 8.36 6.73 1.16
N LEU A 23 8.11 5.42 1.10
CA LEU A 23 8.94 4.41 1.76
C LEU A 23 10.38 4.39 1.21
N LEU A 24 10.58 4.64 -0.09
CA LEU A 24 11.91 4.76 -0.67
C LEU A 24 12.67 5.95 -0.06
N VAL A 25 12.02 7.09 0.12
CA VAL A 25 12.63 8.27 0.77
C VAL A 25 13.02 7.93 2.21
N GLU A 26 12.14 7.27 2.96
CA GLU A 26 12.44 6.83 4.33
C GLU A 26 13.64 5.87 4.34
N VAL A 27 13.69 4.87 3.47
CA VAL A 27 14.84 3.94 3.37
C VAL A 27 16.14 4.67 3.07
N LEU A 28 16.13 5.65 2.14
CA LEU A 28 17.32 6.43 1.79
C LEU A 28 17.79 7.30 2.96
N ASP A 29 16.86 7.93 3.69
CA ASP A 29 17.16 8.76 4.86
C ASP A 29 17.78 7.90 5.98
N PHE A 30 17.20 6.72 6.24
CA PHE A 30 17.77 5.73 7.16
C PHE A 30 19.18 5.28 6.78
N LEU A 31 19.41 4.94 5.50
CA LEU A 31 20.75 4.54 5.03
C LEU A 31 21.77 5.68 5.16
N ALA A 32 21.35 6.92 4.92
CA ALA A 32 22.21 8.09 5.12
C ALA A 32 22.59 8.27 6.60
N LEU A 33 21.63 8.09 7.50
CA LEU A 33 21.84 8.18 8.95
C LEU A 33 22.73 7.06 9.49
N LEU A 34 22.61 5.83 8.97
CA LEU A 34 23.51 4.72 9.32
C LEU A 34 24.96 4.99 8.87
N ARG A 35 25.14 5.67 7.74
CA ARG A 35 26.47 5.98 7.20
C ARG A 35 27.17 7.10 7.97
N ALA A 36 26.44 8.12 8.40
CA ALA A 36 27.00 9.30 9.04
C ALA A 36 26.10 9.82 10.18
N PRO A 37 26.09 9.15 11.35
CA PRO A 37 25.28 9.58 12.47
C PRO A 37 25.72 10.96 12.98
N PRO A 38 24.80 11.90 13.23
CA PRO A 38 25.12 13.18 13.84
C PRO A 38 25.76 13.00 15.23
N GLN A 39 26.68 13.90 15.60
CA GLN A 39 27.38 13.80 16.88
C GLN A 39 26.39 13.90 18.05
N GLY A 40 26.44 12.95 18.98
CA GLY A 40 25.56 12.89 20.16
C GLY A 40 24.21 12.21 19.90
N MET A 41 23.98 11.67 18.70
CA MET A 41 22.77 10.96 18.33
C MET A 41 23.07 9.46 18.16
N HIS A 42 22.38 8.60 18.92
CA HIS A 42 22.41 7.14 18.76
C HIS A 42 21.12 6.65 18.08
N ALA A 43 21.27 5.87 17.00
CA ALA A 43 20.14 5.38 16.23
C ALA A 43 19.21 4.56 17.14
N THR A 44 17.93 4.94 17.22
CA THR A 44 16.90 4.14 17.90
C THR A 44 16.49 2.90 17.11
N TYR A 45 17.11 2.67 15.95
CA TYR A 45 16.71 1.65 14.99
C TYR A 45 17.79 0.59 14.84
N ASP A 46 17.35 -0.62 14.51
CA ASP A 46 18.20 -1.70 14.06
C ASP A 46 18.00 -1.94 12.55
N ILE A 47 18.91 -2.69 11.93
CA ILE A 47 18.84 -3.11 10.52
C ILE A 47 17.51 -3.80 10.17
N VAL A 48 16.85 -4.36 11.19
CA VAL A 48 15.53 -5.00 11.10
C VAL A 48 14.44 -4.01 10.70
N ASP A 49 14.46 -2.77 11.22
CA ASP A 49 13.48 -1.73 10.87
C ASP A 49 13.65 -1.27 9.42
N VAL A 50 14.90 -1.16 8.98
CA VAL A 50 15.21 -0.83 7.58
C VAL A 50 14.76 -1.94 6.64
N ALA A 51 15.02 -3.20 7.01
CA ALA A 51 14.56 -4.36 6.24
C ALA A 51 13.02 -4.38 6.12
N PHE A 52 12.31 -3.99 7.17
CA PHE A 52 10.86 -3.84 7.15
C PHE A 52 10.40 -2.80 6.11
N PHE A 53 10.97 -1.59 6.12
CA PHE A 53 10.60 -0.56 5.14
C PHE A 53 10.91 -0.98 3.72
N MET A 54 12.02 -1.70 3.51
CA MET A 54 12.36 -2.26 2.21
C MET A 54 11.33 -3.31 1.76
N VAL A 55 10.89 -4.21 2.64
CA VAL A 55 9.86 -5.20 2.31
C VAL A 55 8.55 -4.50 1.96
N GLU A 56 8.11 -3.53 2.74
CA GLU A 56 6.86 -2.82 2.46
C GLU A 56 6.95 -1.98 1.17
N PHE A 57 8.11 -1.38 0.90
CA PHE A 57 8.40 -0.67 -0.35
C PHE A 57 8.27 -1.61 -1.55
N ILE A 58 8.92 -2.78 -1.50
CA ILE A 58 8.89 -3.79 -2.58
C ILE A 58 7.46 -4.27 -2.79
N VAL A 59 6.74 -4.62 -1.72
CA VAL A 59 5.35 -5.07 -1.82
C VAL A 59 4.47 -4.00 -2.45
N CYS A 60 4.57 -2.74 -2.01
CA CYS A 60 3.76 -1.65 -2.56
C CYS A 60 4.10 -1.36 -4.02
N GLY A 61 5.39 -1.38 -4.38
CA GLY A 61 5.84 -1.24 -5.76
C GLY A 61 5.32 -2.36 -6.67
N LEU A 62 5.44 -3.62 -6.23
CA LEU A 62 4.92 -4.77 -6.96
C LEU A 62 3.40 -4.72 -7.12
N LEU A 63 2.66 -4.35 -6.06
CA LEU A 63 1.22 -4.20 -6.15
C LEU A 63 0.82 -3.08 -7.11
N ALA A 64 1.50 -1.93 -7.10
CA ALA A 64 1.27 -0.86 -8.07
C ALA A 64 1.46 -1.36 -9.51
N LEU A 65 2.52 -2.13 -9.77
CA LEU A 65 2.78 -2.74 -11.08
C LEU A 65 1.72 -3.76 -11.47
N VAL A 66 1.29 -4.64 -10.56
CA VAL A 66 0.22 -5.61 -10.82
C VAL A 66 -1.10 -4.90 -11.14
N PHE A 67 -1.48 -3.86 -10.39
CA PHE A 67 -2.69 -3.10 -10.72
C PHE A 67 -2.56 -2.32 -12.03
N LEU A 68 -1.36 -1.86 -12.38
CA LEU A 68 -1.09 -1.24 -13.68
C LEU A 68 -1.25 -2.25 -14.82
N THR A 69 -0.68 -3.45 -14.71
CA THR A 69 -0.84 -4.48 -15.74
C THR A 69 -2.31 -4.90 -15.89
N LEU A 70 -3.04 -5.05 -14.79
CA LEU A 70 -4.49 -5.31 -14.82
C LEU A 70 -5.27 -4.18 -15.51
N ARG A 71 -4.93 -2.92 -15.23
CA ARG A 71 -5.55 -1.75 -15.86
C ARG A 71 -5.27 -1.70 -17.36
N LEU A 72 -4.04 -2.02 -17.79
CA LEU A 72 -3.61 -2.02 -19.20
C LEU A 72 -4.20 -3.20 -19.97
N ALA A 73 -4.25 -4.39 -19.38
CA ALA A 73 -4.86 -5.58 -19.97
C ALA A 73 -6.36 -5.39 -20.25
N GLY A 74 -7.03 -4.52 -19.49
CA GLY A 74 -8.35 -3.99 -19.83
C GLY A 74 -9.51 -4.99 -19.75
N ARG A 75 -9.27 -6.22 -19.29
CA ARG A 75 -10.25 -7.31 -19.16
C ARG A 75 -11.18 -7.10 -17.96
N PRO A 76 -12.44 -6.68 -18.15
CA PRO A 76 -13.40 -6.56 -17.04
C PRO A 76 -13.95 -7.92 -16.60
N GLY A 77 -14.54 -7.94 -15.41
CA GLY A 77 -15.40 -9.02 -14.95
C GLY A 77 -14.88 -9.72 -13.70
N TRP A 78 -15.47 -10.87 -13.41
CA TRP A 78 -15.20 -11.66 -12.21
C TRP A 78 -13.71 -11.95 -11.96
N PRO A 79 -12.88 -12.31 -12.96
CA PRO A 79 -11.46 -12.59 -12.71
C PRO A 79 -10.70 -11.38 -12.18
N LEU A 80 -11.00 -10.19 -12.70
CA LEU A 80 -10.38 -8.94 -12.23
C LEU A 80 -10.86 -8.58 -10.83
N ALA A 81 -12.15 -8.78 -10.52
CA ALA A 81 -12.70 -8.56 -9.19
C ALA A 81 -12.07 -9.50 -8.16
N ALA A 82 -11.92 -10.79 -8.49
CA ALA A 82 -11.27 -11.79 -7.65
C ALA A 82 -9.79 -11.45 -7.40
N ALA A 83 -9.07 -11.01 -8.44
CA ALA A 83 -7.70 -10.54 -8.30
C ALA A 83 -7.62 -9.31 -7.37
N CYS A 84 -8.49 -8.32 -7.54
CA CYS A 84 -8.54 -7.15 -6.67
C CYS A 84 -8.84 -7.55 -5.22
N ALA A 85 -9.79 -8.46 -4.99
CA ALA A 85 -10.14 -8.96 -3.66
C ALA A 85 -8.95 -9.67 -3.00
N ALA A 86 -8.29 -10.58 -3.71
CA ALA A 86 -7.15 -11.33 -3.19
C ALA A 86 -5.98 -10.41 -2.81
N LEU A 87 -5.64 -9.45 -3.67
CA LEU A 87 -4.56 -8.49 -3.40
C LEU A 87 -4.92 -7.55 -2.25
N THR A 88 -6.18 -7.11 -2.16
CA THR A 88 -6.66 -6.26 -1.07
C THR A 88 -6.65 -7.00 0.27
N LEU A 89 -7.09 -8.26 0.29
CA LEU A 89 -7.04 -9.11 1.48
C LEU A 89 -5.59 -9.35 1.91
N GLY A 90 -4.72 -9.69 0.96
CA GLY A 90 -3.28 -9.84 1.23
C GLY A 90 -2.69 -8.57 1.85
N ARG A 91 -3.04 -7.39 1.32
CA ARG A 91 -2.61 -6.11 1.88
C ARG A 91 -3.13 -5.88 3.30
N ALA A 92 -4.41 -6.19 3.55
CA ALA A 92 -5.01 -6.04 4.87
C ALA A 92 -4.36 -6.98 5.90
N CYS A 93 -4.12 -8.25 5.55
CA CYS A 93 -3.43 -9.22 6.39
C CYS A 93 -1.99 -8.78 6.67
N LEU A 94 -1.27 -8.30 5.66
CA LEU A 94 0.08 -7.79 5.83
C LEU A 94 0.09 -6.56 6.74
N GLY A 95 -0.81 -5.59 6.50
CA GLY A 95 -0.95 -4.43 7.37
C GLY A 95 -1.26 -4.82 8.82
N TRP A 96 -2.17 -5.77 9.03
CA TRP A 96 -2.46 -6.30 10.36
C TRP A 96 -1.24 -6.95 11.01
N TYR A 97 -0.57 -7.85 10.31
CA TYR A 97 0.62 -8.54 10.82
C TYR A 97 1.71 -7.55 11.23
N LEU A 98 2.02 -6.62 10.34
CA LEU A 98 3.12 -5.66 10.50
C LEU A 98 2.86 -4.59 11.55
N TYR A 99 1.61 -4.15 11.73
CA TYR A 99 1.30 -2.99 12.58
C TYR A 99 0.53 -3.32 13.87
N LEU A 100 -0.14 -4.47 13.95
CA LEU A 100 -1.01 -4.81 15.08
C LEU A 100 -0.60 -6.10 15.80
N HIS A 101 0.05 -7.05 15.10
CA HIS A 101 0.36 -8.36 15.67
C HIS A 101 1.77 -8.46 16.28
N ILE A 102 2.77 -7.85 15.67
CA ILE A 102 4.11 -7.74 16.27
C ILE A 102 3.96 -6.80 17.49
N GLY A 103 3.96 -7.36 18.70
CA GLY A 103 3.45 -6.75 19.94
C GLY A 103 4.33 -5.64 20.54
N PRO A 104 3.84 -4.84 21.51
CA PRO A 104 4.36 -3.51 21.92
C PRO A 104 5.85 -3.36 22.26
N ALA A 105 6.57 -4.46 22.53
CA ALA A 105 8.02 -4.46 22.73
C ALA A 105 8.82 -4.52 21.40
N GLU A 106 8.18 -5.00 20.33
CA GLU A 106 8.64 -5.02 18.93
C GLU A 106 7.65 -4.28 17.99
N GLN A 107 6.56 -3.71 18.53
CA GLN A 107 5.71 -2.78 17.77
C GLN A 107 6.67 -1.74 17.27
N ILE A 108 6.61 -1.52 15.96
CA ILE A 108 7.27 -0.42 15.28
C ILE A 108 6.60 0.85 15.80
N THR A 109 6.96 1.21 17.02
CA THR A 109 6.62 2.44 17.69
C THR A 109 7.36 3.53 16.94
N PRO A 110 6.73 4.69 16.72
CA PRO A 110 7.34 5.78 15.99
C PRO A 110 8.42 6.41 16.87
N PHE A 111 9.59 5.80 16.94
CA PHE A 111 10.76 6.38 17.59
C PHE A 111 11.90 6.50 16.61
N ILE A 112 11.57 7.18 15.51
CA ILE A 112 12.53 8.05 14.86
C ILE A 112 12.90 9.11 15.90
N TYR A 113 14.20 9.38 16.09
CA TYR A 113 14.75 10.31 17.10
C TYR A 113 13.75 11.38 17.52
N LYS A 114 13.15 11.22 18.71
CA LYS A 114 12.14 12.00 19.48
C LYS A 114 11.29 13.12 18.84
N ASP A 115 11.68 13.75 17.72
CA ASP A 115 10.98 14.80 16.97
C ASP A 115 10.90 14.58 15.44
N ALA A 116 11.76 13.78 14.82
CA ALA A 116 11.54 13.29 13.46
C ALA A 116 10.73 11.98 13.61
N ASN A 117 9.64 11.65 12.94
CA ASN A 117 8.91 12.30 11.88
C ASN A 117 7.43 11.92 12.07
N ALA A 118 6.64 12.76 12.76
CA ALA A 118 5.18 12.57 12.90
C ALA A 118 4.49 12.32 11.54
N PHE A 119 5.09 12.85 10.47
CA PHE A 119 4.69 12.61 9.09
C PHE A 119 4.77 11.14 8.68
N SER A 120 5.77 10.37 9.13
CA SER A 120 5.92 8.96 8.77
C SER A 120 4.84 8.09 9.41
N GLY A 121 4.57 8.31 10.70
CA GLY A 121 3.43 7.66 11.39
C GLY A 121 2.09 8.04 10.76
N MET A 122 1.90 9.32 10.43
CA MET A 122 0.69 9.81 9.76
C MET A 122 0.53 9.21 8.35
N ALA A 123 1.60 9.14 7.55
CA ALA A 123 1.58 8.56 6.22
C ALA A 123 1.10 7.11 6.27
N ARG A 124 1.60 6.30 7.21
CA ARG A 124 1.15 4.90 7.38
C ARG A 124 -0.31 4.81 7.80
N MET A 125 -0.74 5.64 8.75
CA MET A 125 -2.13 5.72 9.19
C MET A 125 -3.11 6.14 8.08
N ILE A 126 -2.64 6.80 7.03
CA ILE A 126 -3.48 7.22 5.91
C ILE A 126 -3.39 6.23 4.75
N PHE A 127 -2.18 5.93 4.29
CA PHE A 127 -1.96 5.13 3.09
C PHE A 127 -2.32 3.66 3.28
N VAL A 128 -1.97 3.04 4.41
CA VAL A 128 -2.24 1.62 4.67
C VAL A 128 -3.76 1.33 4.64
N PRO A 129 -4.61 2.00 5.45
CA PRO A 129 -6.06 1.78 5.36
C PRO A 129 -6.66 2.34 4.06
N GLY A 130 -6.14 3.45 3.52
CA GLY A 130 -6.60 4.01 2.26
C GLY A 130 -6.44 3.05 1.08
N GLN A 131 -5.33 2.32 1.00
CA GLN A 131 -5.09 1.27 0.01
C GLN A 131 -6.12 0.14 0.11
N VAL A 132 -6.46 -0.28 1.34
CA VAL A 132 -7.47 -1.32 1.58
C VAL A 132 -8.86 -0.84 1.13
N VAL A 133 -9.25 0.39 1.52
CA VAL A 133 -10.53 0.98 1.12
C VAL A 133 -10.65 1.09 -0.40
N LEU A 134 -9.62 1.60 -1.09
CA LEU A 134 -9.61 1.69 -2.54
C LEU A 134 -9.67 0.32 -3.22
N GLY A 135 -8.98 -0.67 -2.65
CA GLY A 135 -9.03 -2.06 -3.11
C GLY A 135 -10.42 -2.70 -2.98
N VAL A 136 -11.12 -2.45 -1.88
CA VAL A 136 -12.52 -2.87 -1.68
C VAL A 136 -13.43 -2.21 -2.72
N ILE A 137 -13.29 -0.90 -2.94
CA ILE A 137 -14.09 -0.18 -3.95
C ILE A 137 -13.82 -0.74 -5.35
N ALA A 138 -12.56 -0.98 -5.71
CA ALA A 138 -12.19 -1.57 -6.99
C ALA A 138 -12.80 -2.98 -7.17
N THR A 139 -12.79 -3.78 -6.11
CA THR A 139 -13.43 -5.11 -6.08
C THR A 139 -14.93 -5.02 -6.33
N VAL A 140 -15.64 -4.14 -5.61
CA VAL A 140 -17.09 -3.95 -5.75
C VAL A 140 -17.44 -3.48 -7.16
N ILE A 141 -16.71 -2.51 -7.71
CA ILE A 141 -16.96 -2.00 -9.07
C ILE A 141 -16.64 -3.09 -10.11
N GLY A 142 -15.58 -3.87 -9.93
CA GLY A 142 -15.20 -4.96 -10.82
C GLY A 142 -16.19 -6.14 -10.81
N ALA A 143 -16.82 -6.41 -9.66
CA ALA A 143 -17.81 -7.47 -9.50
C ALA A 143 -19.17 -7.14 -10.11
N ARG A 144 -19.49 -5.84 -10.29
CA ARG A 144 -20.72 -5.42 -10.97
C ARG A 144 -20.67 -5.87 -12.43
N ARG A 145 -21.54 -6.81 -12.81
CA ARG A 145 -21.72 -7.20 -14.21
C ARG A 145 -22.11 -5.97 -15.03
N PRO A 146 -21.61 -5.81 -16.27
CA PRO A 146 -22.26 -4.91 -17.21
C PRO A 146 -23.72 -5.37 -17.32
N ARG A 147 -24.68 -4.46 -17.12
CA ARG A 147 -26.09 -4.75 -17.40
C ARG A 147 -26.16 -5.30 -18.82
N SER A 148 -26.62 -6.54 -18.94
CA SER A 148 -26.95 -7.11 -20.24
C SER A 148 -27.94 -6.16 -20.93
N ALA A 149 -27.71 -5.88 -22.21
CA ALA A 149 -28.61 -5.07 -23.04
C ALA A 149 -30.03 -5.68 -23.20
N GLY A 150 -30.32 -6.82 -22.57
CA GLY A 150 -31.65 -7.45 -22.54
C GLY A 150 -32.59 -6.93 -21.45
N ASP A 151 -32.13 -6.14 -20.49
CA ASP A 151 -32.95 -5.69 -19.33
C ASP A 151 -33.70 -4.37 -19.58
N GLN A 152 -33.68 -3.85 -20.81
CA GLN A 152 -34.41 -2.65 -21.24
C GLN A 152 -35.65 -2.95 -22.10
N ARG A 153 -36.04 -4.22 -22.21
CA ARG A 153 -37.23 -4.66 -22.97
C ARG A 153 -38.16 -5.51 -22.12
N LEU A 154 -38.58 -5.01 -20.98
CA LEU A 154 -39.80 -5.45 -20.28
C LEU A 154 -40.46 -4.23 -19.63
#